data_AF-A0A7N0V826-F1
#
_entry.id   AF-A0A7N0V826-F1
#
_cell.length_a   1.000
_cell.length_b   1.000
_cell.length_c   1.000
_cell.angle_alpha   90.00
_cell.angle_beta   90.00
_cell.angle_gamma   90.00
#
_symmetry.space_group_name_H-M   'P 1'
#
loop_
_entity.id
_entity.type
_entity.pdbx_description
1 polymer ?
#
loop_
_entity_poly.entity_id
_entity_poly.type
_entity_poly.pdbx_seq_one_letter_code
_entity_poly.pdbx_strand_id
1 'polypeptide(L)'
;MQVIAKIAGVPALVVSSQLRQHLSFSHQNESQRGICKPVKLTYHPCQSFFVIRQPCKIILVYPMRFKEDSDVIIATAFFQELVDEGSSDKWSKAPQGSWSPIPPPELRGELLEDLKTNGGFLTFDAHPRHLERKKLDNITWAFLKFYAFLKYHIKSTKCFIQRRMKRRMESLLEVLHQTEEQVDENVEELQGSKTVRNLRKFYKSTGLTRRRIFSIKIRRIHFPVRIHVLSCFRWRCVGIQKEVQVKRYIRLH
;
A
#
# COMPACT_ATOMS: atom_id res chain seq x y z
N MET A 1 -9.09 13.59 -34.28
CA MET A 1 -8.72 12.95 -32.99
C MET A 1 -7.33 13.31 -32.48
N GLN A 2 -6.27 13.33 -33.30
CA GLN A 2 -4.90 13.64 -32.82
C GLN A 2 -4.75 15.05 -32.20
N VAL A 3 -5.47 16.05 -32.72
CA VAL A 3 -5.43 17.44 -32.20
C VAL A 3 -6.03 17.54 -30.80
N ILE A 4 -7.16 16.86 -30.56
CA ILE A 4 -7.82 16.83 -29.24
C ILE A 4 -6.90 16.19 -28.20
N ALA A 5 -6.23 15.09 -28.54
CA ALA A 5 -5.25 14.44 -27.66
C ALA A 5 -4.05 15.36 -27.36
N LYS A 6 -3.57 16.12 -28.36
CA LYS A 6 -2.50 17.11 -28.16
C LYS A 6 -2.92 18.24 -27.22
N ILE A 7 -4.12 18.79 -27.41
CA ILE A 7 -4.67 19.86 -26.56
C ILE A 7 -4.86 19.36 -25.12
N ALA A 8 -5.45 18.18 -24.94
CA ALA A 8 -5.63 17.57 -23.62
C ALA A 8 -4.30 17.27 -22.90
N GLY A 9 -3.21 17.06 -23.65
CA GLY A 9 -1.88 16.81 -23.12
C GLY A 9 -1.11 18.05 -22.66
N VAL A 10 -1.54 19.27 -23.03
CA VAL A 10 -0.79 20.52 -22.77
C VAL A 10 -0.44 20.69 -21.28
N PRO A 11 -1.35 20.52 -20.31
CA PRO A 11 -1.00 20.69 -18.89
C PRO A 11 0.09 19.72 -18.42
N ALA A 12 0.04 18.47 -18.90
CA ALA A 12 1.05 17.46 -18.58
C ALA A 12 2.40 17.79 -19.23
N LEU A 13 2.41 18.38 -20.43
CA LEU A 13 3.62 18.82 -21.10
C LEU A 13 4.28 20.01 -20.40
N VAL A 14 3.49 20.97 -19.89
CA VAL A 14 4.01 22.13 -19.14
C VAL A 14 4.69 21.69 -17.84
N VAL A 15 4.05 20.83 -17.05
CA VAL A 15 4.65 20.37 -15.79
C VAL A 15 5.84 19.44 -16.04
N SER A 16 5.77 18.57 -17.06
CA SER A 16 6.89 17.69 -17.40
C SER A 16 8.09 18.46 -17.96
N SER A 17 7.90 19.55 -18.71
CA SER A 17 9.00 20.38 -19.19
C SER A 17 9.70 21.13 -18.04
N GLN A 18 8.94 21.67 -17.08
CA GLN A 18 9.49 22.27 -15.86
C GLN A 18 10.31 21.24 -15.07
N LEU A 19 9.74 20.06 -14.79
CA LEU A 19 10.46 19.00 -14.11
C LEU A 19 11.71 18.58 -14.88
N ARG A 20 11.62 18.44 -16.21
CA ARG A 20 12.76 18.12 -17.07
C ARG A 20 13.89 19.13 -16.97
N GLN A 21 13.59 20.43 -16.89
CA GLN A 21 14.59 21.47 -16.68
C GLN A 21 15.23 21.37 -15.29
N HIS A 22 14.44 21.01 -14.27
CA HIS A 22 14.95 20.75 -12.93
C HIS A 22 15.71 19.42 -12.80
N LEU A 23 15.50 18.46 -13.70
CA LEU A 23 16.20 17.18 -13.73
C LEU A 23 17.42 17.17 -14.66
N SER A 24 17.48 18.05 -15.66
CA SER A 24 18.61 18.12 -16.58
C SER A 24 19.87 18.55 -15.82
N PHE A 25 20.68 17.57 -15.44
CA PHE A 25 21.90 17.76 -14.67
C PHE A 25 22.98 18.35 -15.61
N SER A 26 23.17 19.67 -15.56
CA SER A 26 24.19 20.36 -16.34
C SER A 26 25.40 20.60 -15.45
N HIS A 27 26.48 19.87 -15.72
CA HIS A 27 27.74 19.85 -14.96
C HIS A 27 28.46 21.21 -14.86
N GLN A 28 28.04 22.21 -15.64
CA GLN A 28 28.81 23.45 -15.86
C GLN A 28 28.67 24.52 -14.76
N ASN A 29 27.77 24.36 -13.79
CA ASN A 29 27.46 25.43 -12.81
C ASN A 29 27.63 25.04 -11.32
N GLU A 30 28.16 23.85 -11.01
CA GLU A 30 28.01 23.25 -9.67
C GLU A 30 29.20 23.44 -8.71
N SER A 31 30.32 24.00 -9.16
CA SER A 31 31.50 24.20 -8.30
C SER A 31 31.32 25.26 -7.20
N GLN A 32 30.17 25.96 -7.10
CA GLN A 32 30.01 27.10 -6.19
C GLN A 32 28.65 27.22 -5.48
N ARG A 33 27.66 26.34 -5.69
CA ARG A 33 26.35 26.47 -5.05
C ARG A 33 26.09 25.35 -4.05
N GLY A 34 25.84 25.75 -2.80
CA GLY A 34 25.25 24.88 -1.79
C GLY A 34 23.86 24.38 -2.18
N ILE A 35 23.14 23.77 -1.23
CA ILE A 35 21.78 23.25 -1.44
C ILE A 35 20.90 24.32 -2.09
N CYS A 36 20.37 24.02 -3.28
CA CYS A 36 19.46 24.94 -3.96
C CYS A 36 18.12 25.02 -3.23
N LYS A 37 17.48 26.19 -3.26
CA LYS A 37 16.14 26.36 -2.69
C LYS A 37 15.18 25.31 -3.27
N PRO A 38 14.35 24.65 -2.45
CA PRO A 38 13.36 23.69 -2.92
C PRO A 38 12.43 24.33 -3.96
N VAL A 39 12.14 23.61 -5.04
CA VAL A 39 11.15 24.02 -6.03
C VAL A 39 9.92 23.16 -5.87
N LYS A 40 8.80 23.80 -5.50
CA LYS A 40 7.50 23.14 -5.39
C LYS A 40 6.85 23.01 -6.76
N LEU A 41 6.61 21.78 -7.20
CA LEU A 41 5.81 21.47 -8.39
C LEU A 41 4.42 21.03 -7.97
N THR A 42 3.40 21.66 -8.53
CA THR A 42 1.99 21.39 -8.19
C THR A 42 1.23 21.00 -9.44
N TYR A 43 0.83 19.73 -9.54
CA TYR A 43 -0.07 19.26 -10.61
C TYR A 43 -1.53 19.37 -10.17
N HIS A 44 -1.80 19.12 -8.89
CA HIS A 44 -3.10 19.28 -8.24
C HIS A 44 -2.86 19.90 -6.86
N PRO A 45 -3.76 20.73 -6.29
CA PRO A 45 -3.53 21.42 -5.01
C PRO A 45 -3.10 20.48 -3.86
N CYS A 46 -3.74 19.30 -3.77
CA CYS A 46 -3.38 18.27 -2.79
C CYS A 46 -2.18 17.38 -3.16
N GLN A 47 -1.62 17.52 -4.37
CA GLN A 47 -0.53 16.68 -4.91
C GLN A 47 0.59 17.57 -5.43
N SER A 48 1.29 18.18 -4.48
CA SER A 48 2.55 18.87 -4.73
C SER A 48 3.72 17.98 -4.35
N PHE A 49 4.86 18.17 -4.98
CA PHE A 49 6.11 17.57 -4.56
C PHE A 49 7.24 18.57 -4.77
N PHE A 50 8.33 18.38 -4.03
CA PHE A 50 9.47 19.29 -4.06
C PHE A 50 10.62 18.66 -4.81
N VAL A 51 11.34 19.48 -5.56
CA VAL A 51 12.59 19.12 -6.22
C VAL A 51 13.70 19.97 -5.64
N ILE A 52 14.72 19.30 -5.09
CA ILE A 52 15.85 19.92 -4.42
C ILE A 52 17.10 19.46 -5.14
N ARG A 53 17.89 20.42 -5.63
CA ARG A 53 19.14 20.12 -6.33
C ARG A 53 20.30 20.21 -5.34
N GLN A 54 21.05 19.12 -5.23
CA GLN A 54 22.33 19.06 -4.53
C GLN A 54 23.45 18.80 -5.54
N PRO A 55 24.72 19.11 -5.19
CA PRO A 55 25.86 18.99 -6.12
C PRO A 55 26.13 17.57 -6.66
N CYS A 56 25.62 16.52 -6.01
CA CYS A 56 25.86 15.14 -6.41
C CYS A 56 24.59 14.37 -6.76
N LYS A 57 23.42 14.90 -6.40
CA LYS A 57 22.12 14.23 -6.53
C LYS A 57 20.97 15.22 -6.54
N ILE A 58 19.85 14.79 -7.08
CA ILE A 58 18.57 15.51 -7.00
C ILE A 58 17.67 14.74 -6.06
N ILE A 59 17.12 15.44 -5.07
CA ILE A 59 16.18 14.88 -4.11
C ILE A 59 14.77 15.29 -4.54
N LEU A 60 13.89 14.29 -4.68
CA LEU A 60 12.47 14.52 -4.88
C LEU A 60 11.72 14.16 -3.60
N VAL A 61 10.96 15.11 -3.05
CA VAL A 61 10.21 14.91 -1.80
C VAL A 61 8.71 14.96 -2.08
N TYR A 62 8.01 13.89 -1.75
CA TYR A 62 6.56 13.72 -1.91
C TYR A 62 5.86 13.77 -0.55
N PRO A 63 5.24 14.91 -0.18
CA PRO A 63 4.36 15.00 0.98
C PRO A 63 3.06 14.20 0.79
N MET A 64 2.89 13.12 1.55
CA MET A 64 1.76 12.20 1.39
C MET A 64 0.55 12.63 2.22
N ARG A 65 -0.54 12.96 1.51
CA ARG A 65 -1.81 13.42 2.09
C ARG A 65 -2.97 12.51 1.68
N PHE A 66 -3.57 11.84 2.66
CA PHE A 66 -4.74 10.98 2.47
C PHE A 66 -5.96 11.54 3.18
N LYS A 67 -7.15 11.27 2.66
CA LYS A 67 -8.41 11.72 3.28
C LYS A 67 -8.90 10.76 4.38
N GLU A 68 -8.67 9.47 4.20
CA GLU A 68 -9.15 8.42 5.10
C GLU A 68 -7.99 7.84 5.91
N ASP A 69 -8.21 7.60 7.20
CA ASP A 69 -7.18 7.01 8.08
C ASP A 69 -6.83 5.56 7.67
N SER A 70 -7.78 4.82 7.11
CA SER A 70 -7.52 3.49 6.56
C SER A 70 -6.51 3.52 5.40
N ASP A 71 -6.58 4.56 4.57
CA ASP A 71 -5.66 4.74 3.45
C ASP A 71 -4.26 5.10 3.96
N VAL A 72 -4.16 5.84 5.08
CA VAL A 72 -2.88 6.13 5.75
C VAL A 72 -2.20 4.83 6.18
N ILE A 73 -2.93 3.93 6.85
CA ILE A 73 -2.38 2.65 7.33
C ILE A 73 -1.90 1.77 6.17
N ILE A 74 -2.69 1.69 5.09
CA ILE A 74 -2.30 0.92 3.90
C ILE A 74 -1.08 1.55 3.22
N ALA A 75 -1.04 2.89 3.13
CA ALA A 75 0.04 3.62 2.51
C ALA A 75 1.35 3.49 3.28
N THR A 76 1.33 3.64 4.61
CA THR A 76 2.54 3.52 5.44
C THR A 76 3.16 2.14 5.33
N ALA A 77 2.35 1.08 5.36
CA ALA A 77 2.84 -0.27 5.11
C ALA A 77 3.41 -0.44 3.70
N PHE A 78 2.78 0.18 2.68
CA PHE A 78 3.31 0.19 1.32
C PHE A 78 4.66 0.92 1.21
N PHE A 79 4.82 2.05 1.89
CA PHE A 79 6.06 2.82 1.86
C PHE A 79 7.22 2.09 2.52
N GLN A 80 6.96 1.41 3.65
CA GLN A 80 7.96 0.58 4.30
C GLN A 80 8.46 -0.52 3.37
N GLU A 81 7.56 -1.27 2.74
CA GLU A 81 7.91 -2.32 1.78
C GLU A 81 8.62 -1.75 0.53
N LEU A 82 8.21 -0.58 0.05
CA LEU A 82 8.85 0.08 -1.09
C LEU A 82 10.30 0.46 -0.77
N VAL A 83 10.57 0.95 0.43
CA VAL A 83 11.93 1.31 0.89
C VAL A 83 12.77 0.06 1.10
N ASP A 84 12.22 -0.96 1.76
CA ASP A 84 12.90 -2.24 2.02
C ASP A 84 13.31 -2.92 0.70
N GLU A 85 12.39 -2.99 -0.28
CA GLU A 85 12.66 -3.57 -1.60
C GLU A 85 13.58 -2.67 -2.44
N GLY A 86 13.41 -1.35 -2.36
CA GLY A 86 14.27 -0.39 -3.05
C GLY A 86 15.72 -0.43 -2.57
N SER A 87 15.95 -0.83 -1.32
CA SER A 87 17.29 -1.04 -0.75
C SER A 87 17.91 -2.40 -1.10
N SER A 88 17.17 -3.30 -1.77
CA SER A 88 17.68 -4.61 -2.17
C SER A 88 18.65 -4.50 -3.35
N ASP A 89 19.68 -5.36 -3.37
CA ASP A 89 20.69 -5.42 -4.46
C ASP A 89 20.08 -5.58 -5.86
N LYS A 90 18.90 -6.22 -5.93
CA LYS A 90 18.12 -6.41 -7.17
C LYS A 90 17.77 -5.08 -7.85
N TRP A 91 17.56 -4.03 -7.07
CA TRP A 91 17.15 -2.70 -7.53
C TRP A 91 18.22 -1.64 -7.32
N SER A 92 19.49 -2.04 -7.18
CA SER A 92 20.66 -1.13 -7.03
C SER A 92 20.79 -0.05 -8.11
N LYS A 93 20.22 -0.27 -9.30
CA LYS A 93 20.20 0.69 -10.41
C LYS A 93 19.09 1.74 -10.32
N ALA A 94 18.14 1.58 -9.40
CA ALA A 94 17.02 2.48 -9.22
C ALA A 94 17.39 3.68 -8.32
N PRO A 95 16.64 4.79 -8.39
CA PRO A 95 16.72 5.84 -7.39
C PRO A 95 16.44 5.28 -6.00
N GLN A 96 17.28 5.63 -5.04
CA GLN A 96 17.11 5.19 -3.65
C GLN A 96 15.91 5.92 -3.05
N GLY A 97 14.98 5.17 -2.48
CA GLY A 97 13.82 5.70 -1.76
C GLY A 97 14.04 5.67 -0.26
N SER A 98 13.49 6.66 0.44
CA SER A 98 13.36 6.66 1.91
C SER A 98 12.01 7.24 2.31
N TRP A 99 11.51 6.83 3.48
CA TRP A 99 10.25 7.31 4.04
C TRP A 99 10.47 7.77 5.47
N SER A 100 9.89 8.93 5.81
CA SER A 100 9.95 9.50 7.15
C SER A 100 8.64 10.20 7.49
N PRO A 101 8.11 10.06 8.71
CA PRO A 101 6.97 10.87 9.15
C PRO A 101 7.33 12.36 9.32
N ILE A 102 8.62 12.66 9.52
CA ILE A 102 9.14 14.01 9.76
C ILE A 102 9.64 14.60 8.43
N PRO A 103 9.38 15.89 8.14
CA PRO A 103 9.89 16.53 6.93
C PRO A 103 11.42 16.46 6.85
N PRO A 104 11.99 16.16 5.68
CA PRO A 104 13.43 16.16 5.50
C PRO A 104 14.02 17.56 5.76
N PRO A 105 15.25 17.66 6.28
CA PRO A 105 15.85 18.93 6.69
C PRO A 105 15.97 19.95 5.55
N GLU A 106 16.04 19.48 4.31
CA GLU A 106 16.09 20.29 3.11
C GLU A 106 14.80 21.10 2.87
N LEU A 107 13.68 20.71 3.49
CA LEU A 107 12.41 21.45 3.40
C LEU A 107 12.18 22.41 4.57
N ARG A 108 13.17 22.60 5.46
CA ARG A 108 13.07 23.58 6.56
C ARG A 108 12.99 24.99 5.96
N GLY A 109 11.92 25.71 6.27
CA GLY A 109 11.66 27.08 5.77
C GLY A 109 10.55 27.18 4.72
N GLU A 110 10.02 26.05 4.23
CA GLU A 110 8.82 26.02 3.41
C GLU A 110 7.55 26.31 4.24
N LEU A 111 6.46 26.67 3.55
CA LEU A 111 5.17 26.95 4.17
C LEU A 111 4.68 25.75 4.99
N LEU A 112 4.24 25.99 6.23
CA LEU A 112 3.78 24.95 7.14
C LEU A 112 2.60 24.13 6.56
N GLU A 113 1.75 24.77 5.75
CA GLU A 113 0.62 24.12 5.08
C GLU A 113 1.07 23.03 4.10
N ASP A 114 2.22 23.21 3.46
CA ASP A 114 2.77 22.23 2.52
C ASP A 114 3.50 21.08 3.22
N LEU A 115 3.99 21.33 4.44
CA LEU A 115 4.63 20.33 5.28
C LEU A 115 3.64 19.53 6.13
N LYS A 116 2.39 19.99 6.26
CA LYS A 116 1.37 19.26 6.99
C LYS A 116 0.93 18.01 6.22
N THR A 117 1.37 16.85 6.67
CA THR A 117 1.07 15.54 6.08
C THR A 117 0.60 14.54 7.13
N ASN A 118 -0.22 13.58 6.74
CA ASN A 118 -0.64 12.45 7.59
C ASN A 118 0.03 11.13 7.19
N GLY A 119 0.44 10.97 5.93
CA GLY A 119 1.16 9.80 5.43
C GLY A 119 2.69 9.93 5.49
N GLY A 120 3.22 11.04 6.01
CA GLY A 120 4.65 11.34 6.02
C GLY A 120 5.19 11.81 4.67
N PHE A 121 6.51 11.73 4.53
CA PHE A 121 7.28 12.19 3.39
C PHE A 121 7.98 11.01 2.75
N LEU A 122 7.77 10.84 1.44
CA LEU A 122 8.54 9.89 0.65
C LEU A 122 9.59 10.65 -0.15
N THR A 123 10.84 10.24 -0.03
CA THR A 123 11.99 10.90 -0.64
C THR A 123 12.68 9.97 -1.62
N PHE A 124 13.05 10.49 -2.79
CA PHE A 124 13.82 9.76 -3.79
C PHE A 124 15.10 10.51 -4.16
N ASP A 125 16.22 9.80 -4.11
CA ASP A 125 17.54 10.31 -4.42
C ASP A 125 17.94 9.89 -5.85
N ALA A 126 17.77 10.82 -6.78
CA ALA A 126 18.15 10.67 -8.18
C ALA A 126 19.59 11.13 -8.42
N HIS A 127 20.49 10.19 -8.67
CA HIS A 127 21.86 10.47 -9.05
C HIS A 127 21.99 10.71 -10.57
N PRO A 128 23.08 11.33 -11.05
CA PRO A 128 23.31 11.58 -12.48
C PRO A 128 23.20 10.33 -13.36
N ARG A 129 23.57 9.15 -12.84
CA ARG A 129 23.39 7.85 -13.51
C ARG A 129 21.94 7.50 -13.85
N HIS A 130 20.98 8.04 -13.10
CA HIS A 130 19.56 7.89 -13.40
C HIS A 130 19.14 8.91 -14.47
N LEU A 131 19.73 10.10 -14.49
CA LEU A 131 19.30 11.26 -15.28
C LEU A 131 19.98 11.37 -16.65
N GLU A 132 20.29 10.24 -17.29
CA GLU A 132 20.84 10.22 -18.64
C GLU A 132 19.83 10.79 -19.66
N ARG A 133 20.31 11.54 -20.67
CA ARG A 133 19.45 12.18 -21.69
C ARG A 133 18.44 11.22 -22.35
N LYS A 134 18.83 9.95 -22.57
CA LYS A 134 17.96 8.93 -23.17
C LYS A 134 16.83 8.43 -22.25
N LYS A 135 17.04 8.49 -20.93
CA LYS A 135 16.10 7.98 -19.90
C LYS A 135 15.33 9.09 -19.19
N LEU A 136 15.75 10.33 -19.38
CA LEU A 136 15.23 11.49 -18.67
C LEU A 136 13.72 11.64 -18.83
N ASP A 137 13.19 11.48 -20.04
CA ASP A 137 11.75 11.64 -20.30
C ASP A 137 10.93 10.55 -19.57
N ASN A 138 11.41 9.31 -19.58
CA ASN A 138 10.77 8.19 -18.88
C ASN A 138 10.76 8.39 -17.36
N ILE A 139 11.86 8.89 -16.81
CA ILE A 139 12.00 9.13 -15.37
C ILE A 139 11.17 10.34 -14.93
N THR A 140 11.18 11.40 -15.73
CA THR A 140 10.31 12.58 -15.53
C THR A 140 8.85 12.15 -15.46
N TRP A 141 8.43 11.30 -16.39
CA TRP A 141 7.07 10.76 -16.42
C TRP A 141 6.76 9.87 -15.21
N ALA A 142 7.70 9.01 -14.81
CA ALA A 142 7.54 8.14 -13.65
C ALA A 142 7.36 8.95 -12.35
N PHE A 143 8.19 9.97 -12.14
CA PHE A 143 8.08 10.87 -11.00
C PHE A 143 6.78 11.68 -11.02
N LEU A 144 6.42 12.26 -12.17
CA LEU A 144 5.18 13.03 -12.30
C LEU A 144 3.94 12.18 -12.00
N LYS A 145 3.93 10.91 -12.41
CA LYS A 145 2.80 9.99 -12.22
C LYS A 145 2.82 9.25 -10.89
N PHE A 146 3.81 9.47 -10.04
CA PHE A 146 4.01 8.70 -8.84
C PHE A 146 2.80 8.76 -7.88
N TYR A 147 2.18 9.93 -7.71
CA TYR A 147 0.96 10.07 -6.91
C TYR A 147 -0.21 9.24 -7.45
N ALA A 148 -0.41 9.24 -8.77
CA ALA A 148 -1.48 8.47 -9.40
C ALA A 148 -1.24 6.96 -9.23
N PHE A 149 0.01 6.53 -9.36
CA PHE A 149 0.45 5.16 -9.11
C PHE A 149 0.12 4.71 -7.69
N LEU A 150 0.53 5.49 -6.68
CA LEU A 150 0.25 5.18 -5.28
C LEU A 150 -1.24 5.10 -4.97
N LYS A 151 -2.00 6.11 -5.38
CA LYS A 151 -3.45 6.17 -5.13
C LYS A 151 -4.17 4.97 -5.74
N TYR A 152 -3.77 4.56 -6.94
CA TYR A 152 -4.31 3.38 -7.59
C TYR A 152 -4.01 2.10 -6.79
N HIS A 153 -2.79 1.93 -6.32
CA HIS A 153 -2.41 0.73 -5.55
C HIS A 153 -3.08 0.66 -4.18
N ILE A 154 -3.19 1.79 -3.46
CA ILE A 154 -3.92 1.84 -2.18
C ILE A 154 -5.38 1.44 -2.38
N LYS A 155 -6.06 2.04 -3.37
CA LYS A 155 -7.46 1.70 -3.69
C LYS A 155 -7.62 0.23 -4.09
N SER A 156 -6.68 -0.29 -4.88
CA SER A 156 -6.69 -1.70 -5.30
C SER A 156 -6.52 -2.65 -4.12
N THR A 157 -5.61 -2.35 -3.18
CA THR A 157 -5.41 -3.12 -1.96
C THR A 157 -6.64 -3.10 -1.06
N LYS A 158 -7.27 -1.94 -0.89
CA LYS A 158 -8.53 -1.80 -0.14
C LYS A 158 -9.63 -2.68 -0.73
N CYS A 159 -9.84 -2.61 -2.04
CA CYS A 159 -10.80 -3.46 -2.75
C CYS A 159 -10.47 -4.95 -2.62
N PHE A 160 -9.19 -5.32 -2.69
CA PHE A 160 -8.75 -6.70 -2.49
C PHE A 160 -9.06 -7.23 -1.09
N ILE A 161 -8.79 -6.44 -0.05
CA ILE A 161 -9.11 -6.77 1.34
C ILE A 161 -10.62 -6.97 1.49
N GLN A 162 -11.43 -6.03 0.99
CA GLN A 162 -12.89 -6.12 1.01
C GLN A 162 -13.41 -7.38 0.29
N ARG A 163 -12.87 -7.67 -0.91
CA ARG A 163 -13.24 -8.88 -1.67
C ARG A 163 -12.91 -10.16 -0.90
N ARG A 164 -11.77 -10.20 -0.19
CA ARG A 164 -11.37 -11.36 0.62
C ARG A 164 -12.24 -11.49 1.87
N MET A 165 -12.61 -10.39 2.50
CA MET A 165 -13.55 -10.37 3.63
C MET A 165 -14.92 -10.90 3.21
N LYS A 166 -15.46 -10.43 2.07
CA LYS A 166 -16.75 -10.88 1.53
C LYS A 166 -16.77 -12.39 1.28
N ARG A 167 -15.75 -12.95 0.62
CA ARG A 167 -15.65 -14.41 0.41
C ARG A 167 -15.59 -15.22 1.69
N ARG A 168 -14.90 -14.70 2.73
CA ARG A 168 -14.85 -15.36 4.04
C ARG A 168 -16.21 -15.32 4.74
N MET A 169 -16.91 -14.20 4.63
CA MET A 169 -18.27 -14.05 5.17
C MET A 169 -19.25 -14.99 4.47
N GLU A 170 -19.23 -15.05 3.13
CA GLU A 170 -20.04 -15.99 2.33
C GLU A 170 -19.79 -17.44 2.76
N SER A 171 -18.52 -17.85 2.90
CA SER A 171 -18.16 -19.19 3.37
C SER A 171 -18.63 -19.49 4.80
N LEU A 172 -18.73 -18.50 5.68
CA LEU A 172 -19.26 -18.70 7.04
C LEU A 172 -20.79 -18.82 7.03
N LEU A 173 -21.46 -18.02 6.20
CA LEU A 173 -22.91 -18.09 6.02
C LEU A 173 -23.35 -19.44 5.45
N GLU A 174 -22.60 -19.97 4.47
CA GLU A 174 -22.85 -21.33 3.93
C GLU A 174 -22.81 -22.40 5.03
N VAL A 175 -21.87 -22.32 5.97
CA VAL A 175 -21.77 -23.28 7.08
C VAL A 175 -22.93 -23.13 8.07
N LEU A 176 -23.37 -21.89 8.33
CA LEU A 176 -24.51 -21.64 9.21
C LEU A 176 -25.80 -22.19 8.61
N HIS A 177 -26.09 -21.90 7.34
CA HIS A 177 -27.28 -22.42 6.67
C HIS A 177 -27.28 -23.95 6.56
N GLN A 178 -26.13 -24.57 6.27
CA GLN A 178 -26.00 -26.04 6.32
C GLN A 178 -26.27 -26.63 7.71
N THR A 179 -26.00 -25.86 8.77
CA THR A 179 -26.26 -26.31 10.15
C THR A 179 -27.74 -26.15 10.50
N GLU A 180 -28.39 -25.07 10.05
CA GLU A 180 -29.84 -24.84 10.21
C GLU A 180 -30.63 -25.96 9.49
N GLU A 181 -30.33 -26.23 8.23
CA GLU A 181 -30.97 -27.30 7.44
C GLU A 181 -30.78 -28.68 8.09
N GLN A 182 -29.59 -28.99 8.62
CA GLN A 182 -29.35 -30.24 9.34
C GLN A 182 -30.15 -30.34 10.65
N VAL A 183 -30.38 -29.23 11.37
CA VAL A 183 -31.20 -29.26 12.59
C VAL A 183 -32.66 -29.52 12.22
N ASP A 184 -33.17 -28.88 11.18
CA ASP A 184 -34.56 -29.05 10.74
C ASP A 184 -34.82 -30.48 10.22
N GLU A 185 -33.92 -31.04 9.39
CA GLU A 185 -34.01 -32.45 8.93
C GLU A 185 -34.00 -33.44 10.11
N ASN A 186 -33.13 -33.23 11.10
CA ASN A 186 -33.08 -34.09 12.29
C ASN A 186 -34.34 -33.95 13.17
N VAL A 187 -35.00 -32.79 13.18
CA VAL A 187 -36.26 -32.58 13.92
C VAL A 187 -37.44 -33.25 13.20
N GLU A 188 -37.48 -33.23 11.87
CA GLU A 188 -38.51 -33.95 11.09
C GLU A 188 -38.34 -35.47 11.18
N GLU A 189 -37.11 -36.02 11.12
CA GLU A 189 -36.87 -37.45 11.33
C GLU A 189 -37.28 -37.90 12.76
N LEU A 190 -37.16 -37.03 13.76
CA LEU A 190 -37.56 -37.32 15.14
C LEU A 190 -39.08 -37.31 15.35
N GLN A 191 -39.88 -36.72 14.45
CA GLN A 191 -41.35 -36.76 14.56
C GLN A 191 -41.97 -38.09 14.06
N GLY A 192 -41.21 -38.92 13.32
CA GLY A 192 -41.64 -40.26 12.90
C GLY A 192 -41.48 -41.35 13.97
N SER A 193 -40.77 -41.09 15.07
CA SER A 193 -40.45 -42.10 16.08
C SER A 193 -40.99 -41.70 17.45
N LYS A 194 -42.13 -42.31 17.84
CA LYS A 194 -42.71 -42.20 19.18
C LYS A 194 -41.81 -42.88 20.22
N THR A 195 -40.72 -42.22 20.63
CA THR A 195 -40.08 -42.56 21.91
C THR A 195 -39.42 -41.33 22.53
N VAL A 196 -40.13 -40.69 23.43
CA VAL A 196 -39.53 -39.75 24.39
C VAL A 196 -38.74 -40.57 25.41
N ARG A 197 -37.41 -40.49 25.36
CA ARG A 197 -36.55 -40.45 26.55
C ARG A 197 -35.09 -40.18 26.19
N ASN A 198 -34.58 -39.08 26.76
CA ASN A 198 -33.18 -38.83 27.09
C ASN A 198 -32.19 -38.55 25.95
N LEU A 199 -32.32 -37.39 25.30
CA LEU A 199 -31.24 -36.77 24.52
C LEU A 199 -30.62 -35.60 25.30
N ARG A 200 -29.78 -35.93 26.29
CA ARG A 200 -28.83 -34.98 26.90
C ARG A 200 -27.37 -35.41 26.69
N LYS A 201 -27.09 -36.18 25.62
CA LYS A 201 -25.75 -36.71 25.32
C LYS A 201 -25.47 -36.83 23.82
N PHE A 202 -25.54 -35.74 23.06
CA PHE A 202 -24.94 -35.67 21.72
C PHE A 202 -24.28 -34.30 21.46
N TYR A 203 -23.40 -33.90 22.39
CA TYR A 203 -22.37 -32.90 22.13
C TYR A 203 -21.03 -33.55 22.44
N LYS A 204 -20.54 -34.41 21.54
CA LYS A 204 -19.13 -34.82 21.40
C LYS A 204 -19.02 -35.93 20.36
N SER A 205 -18.21 -35.67 19.32
CA SER A 205 -17.42 -36.64 18.52
C SER A 205 -17.63 -36.67 16.99
N THR A 206 -17.77 -35.53 16.32
CA THR A 206 -17.47 -35.42 14.87
C THR A 206 -16.49 -34.29 14.57
N GLY A 207 -15.56 -34.04 15.50
CA GLY A 207 -14.50 -33.05 15.33
C GLY A 207 -13.14 -33.70 15.34
N LEU A 208 -12.67 -34.31 14.24
CA LEU A 208 -11.22 -34.54 14.02
C LEU A 208 -10.83 -34.91 12.57
N THR A 209 -11.74 -35.36 11.71
CA THR A 209 -11.39 -35.76 10.33
C THR A 209 -11.57 -34.66 9.26
N ARG A 210 -12.36 -33.62 9.51
CA ARG A 210 -12.56 -32.51 8.52
C ARG A 210 -11.53 -31.38 8.57
N ARG A 211 -10.56 -31.40 9.50
CA ARG A 211 -9.49 -30.37 9.57
C ARG A 211 -8.37 -30.54 8.54
N ARG A 212 -8.23 -31.71 7.89
CA ARG A 212 -7.13 -31.99 6.94
C ARG A 212 -7.39 -31.54 5.49
N ILE A 213 -8.64 -31.32 5.09
CA ILE A 213 -8.98 -30.94 3.70
C ILE A 213 -8.85 -29.43 3.47
N PHE A 214 -9.10 -28.61 4.51
CA PHE A 214 -8.95 -27.16 4.45
C PHE A 214 -7.50 -26.68 4.37
N SER A 215 -6.53 -27.47 4.84
CA SER A 215 -5.11 -27.10 4.86
C SER A 215 -4.39 -27.31 3.53
N ILE A 216 -4.91 -28.16 2.62
CA ILE A 216 -4.26 -28.46 1.33
C ILE A 216 -4.65 -27.45 0.25
N LYS A 217 -5.85 -26.84 0.30
CA LYS A 217 -6.29 -25.84 -0.70
C LYS A 217 -5.73 -24.43 -0.50
N ILE A 218 -4.99 -24.18 0.59
CA ILE A 218 -4.38 -22.87 0.88
C ILE A 218 -3.06 -22.65 0.12
N ARG A 219 -2.48 -23.69 -0.52
CA ARG A 219 -1.10 -23.63 -1.06
C ARG A 219 -0.94 -23.32 -2.55
N ARG A 220 -2.00 -23.05 -3.32
CA ARG A 220 -1.83 -22.60 -4.72
C ARG A 220 -2.66 -21.36 -4.99
N ILE A 221 -2.03 -20.19 -4.90
CA ILE A 221 -2.62 -18.93 -5.33
C ILE A 221 -1.59 -18.25 -6.23
N HIS A 222 -1.83 -18.36 -7.54
CA HIS A 222 -1.17 -17.54 -8.55
C HIS A 222 -1.92 -16.21 -8.67
N PHE A 223 -1.17 -15.11 -8.61
CA PHE A 223 -1.66 -13.77 -8.94
C PHE A 223 -1.57 -13.56 -10.46
N PRO A 224 -2.59 -12.95 -11.12
CA PRO A 224 -2.40 -12.37 -12.45
C PRO A 224 -1.70 -11.01 -12.41
N VAL A 225 -1.40 -10.45 -11.22
CA VAL A 225 -0.67 -9.19 -11.06
C VAL A 225 0.53 -9.42 -10.14
N ARG A 226 1.69 -9.72 -10.73
CA ARG A 226 2.98 -9.82 -10.02
C ARG A 226 3.53 -8.42 -9.78
N ILE A 227 3.22 -7.84 -8.63
CA ILE A 227 4.00 -6.72 -8.08
C ILE A 227 4.99 -7.36 -7.11
N HIS A 228 6.27 -7.48 -7.50
CA HIS A 228 7.27 -8.13 -6.66
C HIS A 228 7.39 -7.48 -5.27
N VAL A 229 7.16 -6.17 -5.19
CA VAL A 229 7.18 -5.37 -3.95
C VAL A 229 6.14 -5.81 -2.91
N LEU A 230 5.04 -6.46 -3.31
CA LEU A 230 4.00 -6.94 -2.37
C LEU A 230 4.15 -8.42 -2.01
N SER A 231 5.20 -9.10 -2.48
CA SER A 231 5.42 -10.51 -2.15
C SER A 231 5.91 -10.72 -0.72
N CYS A 232 6.54 -9.71 -0.11
CA CYS A 232 7.00 -9.68 1.29
C CYS A 232 5.87 -9.39 2.30
N PHE A 233 4.81 -8.69 1.87
CA PHE A 233 3.53 -8.56 2.60
C PHE A 233 2.91 -9.93 2.98
N ARG A 234 3.32 -10.99 2.27
CA ARG A 234 2.85 -12.36 2.43
C ARG A 234 3.41 -13.07 3.68
N TRP A 235 4.46 -12.55 4.31
CA TRP A 235 5.12 -13.21 5.46
C TRP A 235 5.01 -12.42 6.77
N ARG A 236 5.01 -11.09 6.74
CA ARG A 236 5.04 -10.29 7.99
C ARG A 236 3.67 -10.13 8.66
N CYS A 237 2.58 -10.12 7.88
CA CYS A 237 1.21 -10.08 8.42
C CYS A 237 0.68 -11.44 8.92
N VAL A 238 1.47 -12.52 8.84
CA VAL A 238 1.10 -13.86 9.34
C VAL A 238 1.80 -14.19 10.67
N GLY A 239 2.58 -13.25 11.22
CA GLY A 239 2.92 -13.24 12.64
C GLY A 239 1.71 -12.78 13.45
N ILE A 240 0.72 -13.63 13.63
CA ILE A 240 -0.27 -13.48 14.70
C ILE A 240 0.55 -13.32 15.99
N GLN A 241 0.52 -12.14 16.60
CA GLN A 241 1.00 -11.98 17.97
C GLN A 241 0.24 -13.01 18.81
N LYS A 242 1.00 -13.96 19.36
CA LYS A 242 0.49 -14.91 20.35
C LYS A 242 -0.11 -14.11 21.50
N GLU A 243 -1.35 -14.44 21.82
CA GLU A 243 -2.04 -14.19 23.10
C GLU A 243 -1.68 -12.89 23.82
N VAL A 244 -2.48 -11.85 23.59
CA VAL A 244 -2.67 -10.82 24.61
C VAL A 244 -3.54 -11.45 25.70
N GLN A 245 -2.90 -11.89 26.79
CA GLN A 245 -3.55 -12.29 28.04
C GLN A 245 -4.50 -11.17 28.49
N VAL A 246 -5.79 -11.48 28.58
CA VAL A 246 -6.83 -10.59 29.10
C VAL A 246 -6.53 -10.34 30.58
N LYS A 247 -5.95 -9.18 30.91
CA LYS A 247 -5.81 -8.73 32.30
C LYS A 247 -7.20 -8.45 32.86
N ARG A 248 -7.66 -9.34 33.75
CA ARG A 248 -8.83 -9.11 34.62
C ARG A 248 -8.52 -7.95 35.55
N TYR A 249 -9.32 -6.89 35.51
CA TYR A 249 -9.28 -5.84 36.51
C TYR A 249 -9.97 -6.32 37.79
N ILE A 250 -9.30 -6.13 38.93
CA ILE A 250 -9.88 -6.31 40.26
C ILE A 250 -10.47 -4.96 40.67
N ARG A 251 -11.77 -4.92 40.95
CA ARG A 251 -12.44 -3.78 41.60
C ARG A 251 -11.97 -3.75 43.06
N LEU A 252 -11.39 -2.63 43.48
CA LEU A 252 -11.20 -2.34 44.89
C LEU A 252 -12.47 -1.64 45.42
N HIS A 253 -12.95 -2.14 46.55
CA HIS A 253 -13.97 -1.53 47.41
C HIS A 253 -13.31 -0.49 48.31
#